data_AF-A0A7Y2MP83-F1
#
_entry.id   AF-A0A7Y2MP83-F1
#
_cell.length_a   1.000
_cell.length_b   1.000
_cell.length_c   1.000
_cell.angle_alpha   90.00
_cell.angle_beta   90.00
_cell.angle_gamma   90.00
#
_symmetry.space_group_name_H-M   'P 1'
#
loop_
_entity.id
_entity.type
_entity.pdbx_description
1 polymer ?
#
loop_
_entity_poly.entity_id
_entity_poly.type
_entity_poly.pdbx_seq_one_letter_code
_entity_poly.pdbx_strand_id
1 'polypeptide(L)'
;MKNLMVLMFMFLFSMISYAQEATSVFLSKMEVEWLDKEIVELQNIYELINNAVKEDDAILISRNKTDIIKSVTNLSSNSRIFCNKMDLDLNRDDVSKNRLSDTPSNYYVEKRRKDPRSQELKLNMNHYNKFKSNCDLMAAIKNDLKASSFALQPNHEKTTGNLELISSFIVLAKNNNKIIQNNLTSE
;
A
#
# COMPACT_ATOMS: atom_id res chain seq x y z
N MET A 1 20.42 -33.08 -29.87
CA MET A 1 19.59 -33.50 -28.71
C MET A 1 20.15 -33.11 -27.34
N LYS A 2 21.42 -32.67 -27.20
CA LYS A 2 21.95 -32.17 -25.90
C LYS A 2 21.37 -30.81 -25.48
N ASN A 3 21.05 -29.93 -26.42
CA ASN A 3 20.60 -28.56 -26.13
C ASN A 3 19.12 -28.46 -25.72
N LEU A 4 18.30 -29.48 -26.02
CA LEU A 4 16.88 -29.50 -25.63
C LEU A 4 16.72 -29.82 -24.14
N MET A 5 17.60 -30.66 -23.59
CA MET A 5 17.55 -31.10 -22.20
C MET A 5 18.00 -29.99 -21.21
N VAL A 6 18.95 -29.14 -21.63
CA VAL A 6 19.40 -27.97 -20.86
C VAL A 6 18.31 -26.89 -20.78
N LEU A 7 17.56 -26.68 -21.87
CA LEU A 7 16.43 -25.75 -21.91
C LEU A 7 15.26 -26.21 -21.04
N MET A 8 15.00 -27.52 -20.99
CA MET A 8 14.02 -28.12 -20.08
C MET A 8 14.45 -28.03 -18.60
N PHE A 9 15.75 -28.16 -18.31
CA PHE A 9 16.27 -28.01 -16.94
C PHE A 9 16.20 -26.57 -16.43
N MET A 10 16.41 -25.57 -17.31
CA MET A 10 16.24 -24.15 -16.95
C MET A 10 14.76 -23.77 -16.74
N PHE A 11 13.84 -24.37 -17.50
CA PHE A 11 12.39 -24.14 -17.33
C PHE A 11 11.82 -24.78 -16.05
N LEU A 12 12.42 -25.87 -15.57
CA LEU A 12 12.01 -26.53 -14.33
C LEU A 12 12.58 -25.84 -13.07
N PHE A 13 13.69 -25.10 -13.18
CA PHE A 13 14.26 -24.35 -12.05
C PHE A 13 13.61 -22.97 -11.84
N SER A 14 13.00 -22.36 -12.85
CA SER A 14 12.26 -21.09 -12.69
C SER A 14 10.90 -21.24 -12.00
N MET A 15 10.49 -22.47 -11.69
CA MET A 15 9.23 -22.79 -10.98
C MET A 15 9.48 -23.26 -9.54
N ILE A 16 10.68 -23.05 -8.98
CA ILE A 16 10.85 -23.04 -7.52
C ILE A 16 10.36 -21.69 -7.01
N SER A 17 9.08 -21.43 -7.19
CA SER A 17 8.34 -20.57 -6.29
C SER A 17 8.45 -21.26 -4.94
N TYR A 18 9.42 -20.85 -4.11
CA TYR A 18 9.30 -21.08 -2.68
C TYR A 18 7.89 -20.60 -2.33
N ALA A 19 6.99 -21.55 -2.02
CA ALA A 19 5.76 -21.23 -1.33
C ALA A 19 6.21 -20.69 0.03
N GLN A 20 6.55 -19.40 0.06
CA GLN A 20 6.94 -18.72 1.27
C GLN A 20 5.74 -18.82 2.20
N GLU A 21 5.98 -19.40 3.38
CA GLU A 21 4.94 -19.58 4.38
C GLU A 21 4.29 -18.23 4.68
N ALA A 22 2.97 -18.20 4.60
CA ALA A 22 2.23 -16.97 4.86
C ALA A 22 2.16 -16.73 6.37
N THR A 23 2.65 -15.57 6.81
CA THR A 23 2.63 -15.15 8.20
C THR A 23 1.37 -14.32 8.49
N SER A 24 0.84 -14.48 9.70
CA SER A 24 -0.27 -13.66 10.18
C SER A 24 0.24 -12.25 10.51
N VAL A 25 -0.27 -11.27 9.78
CA VAL A 25 -0.17 -9.85 10.16
C VAL A 25 -1.56 -9.32 10.47
N PHE A 26 -1.62 -8.20 11.18
CA PHE A 26 -2.90 -7.73 11.68
C PHE A 26 -3.02 -6.21 11.57
N LEU A 27 -4.10 -5.76 10.93
CA LEU A 27 -4.58 -4.38 10.93
C LEU A 27 -5.89 -4.31 11.72
N SER A 28 -6.35 -3.11 12.08
CA SER A 28 -7.72 -2.96 12.59
C SER A 28 -8.73 -2.88 11.44
N LYS A 29 -9.98 -3.31 11.69
CA LYS A 29 -11.07 -3.24 10.70
C LYS A 29 -11.29 -1.80 10.21
N MET A 30 -11.25 -0.83 11.12
CA MET A 30 -11.36 0.59 10.79
C MET A 30 -10.23 1.08 9.87
N GLU A 31 -9.01 0.55 9.98
CA GLU A 31 -7.90 0.92 9.09
C GLU A 31 -8.10 0.39 7.68
N VAL A 32 -8.63 -0.84 7.57
CA VAL A 32 -8.95 -1.46 6.27
C VAL A 32 -10.07 -0.70 5.58
N GLU A 33 -11.16 -0.39 6.31
CA GLU A 33 -12.29 0.40 5.80
C GLU A 33 -11.88 1.83 5.42
N TRP A 34 -11.09 2.49 6.27
CA TRP A 34 -10.59 3.83 5.99
C TRP A 34 -9.74 3.89 4.72
N LEU A 35 -8.86 2.91 4.51
CA LEU A 35 -8.01 2.86 3.31
C LEU A 35 -8.83 2.81 2.03
N ASP A 36 -9.86 1.96 2.00
CA ASP A 36 -10.74 1.81 0.83
C ASP A 36 -11.48 3.12 0.54
N LYS A 37 -12.08 3.71 1.57
CA LYS A 37 -12.80 4.98 1.47
C LYS A 37 -11.92 6.13 0.98
N GLU A 38 -10.74 6.29 1.57
CA GLU A 38 -9.82 7.39 1.25
C GLU A 38 -9.28 7.27 -0.19
N ILE A 39 -9.07 6.05 -0.70
CA ILE A 39 -8.67 5.83 -2.10
C ILE A 39 -9.78 6.25 -3.06
N VAL A 40 -11.04 5.93 -2.75
CA VAL A 40 -12.19 6.34 -3.57
C VAL A 40 -12.35 7.86 -3.55
N GLU A 41 -12.25 8.49 -2.38
CA GLU A 41 -12.32 9.94 -2.24
C GLU A 41 -11.22 10.64 -3.05
N LEU A 42 -9.96 10.18 -2.94
CA LEU A 42 -8.86 10.72 -3.73
C LEU A 42 -9.08 10.56 -5.25
N GLN A 43 -9.55 9.40 -5.70
CA GLN A 43 -9.85 9.16 -7.11
C GLN A 43 -10.89 10.16 -7.64
N ASN A 44 -11.98 10.37 -6.89
CA ASN A 44 -13.04 11.28 -7.27
C ASN A 44 -12.53 12.73 -7.35
N ILE A 45 -11.74 13.17 -6.37
CA ILE A 45 -11.14 14.51 -6.36
C ILE A 45 -10.17 14.69 -7.53
N TYR A 46 -9.34 13.68 -7.81
CA TYR A 46 -8.43 13.68 -8.94
C TYR A 46 -9.17 13.83 -10.28
N GLU A 47 -10.26 13.08 -10.49
CA GLU A 47 -11.06 13.17 -11.71
C GLU A 47 -11.70 14.55 -11.89
N LEU A 48 -12.23 15.12 -10.80
CA LEU A 48 -12.77 16.49 -10.80
C LEU A 48 -11.70 17.52 -11.20
N ILE A 49 -10.52 17.46 -10.59
CA ILE A 49 -9.42 18.39 -10.90
C ILE A 49 -8.91 18.17 -12.34
N ASN A 50 -8.75 16.93 -12.79
CA ASN A 50 -8.27 16.62 -14.13
C ASN A 50 -9.23 17.15 -15.21
N ASN A 51 -10.54 17.07 -14.99
CA ASN A 51 -11.53 17.65 -15.90
C ASN A 51 -11.50 19.18 -15.84
N ALA A 52 -11.44 19.77 -14.65
CA ALA A 52 -11.33 21.22 -14.48
C ALA A 52 -10.08 21.80 -15.17
N VAL A 53 -8.95 21.09 -15.16
CA VAL A 53 -7.73 21.49 -15.88
C VAL A 53 -7.96 21.55 -17.39
N LYS A 54 -8.70 20.59 -17.96
CA LYS A 54 -9.02 20.57 -19.40
C LYS A 54 -10.02 21.65 -19.80
N GLU A 55 -10.87 22.05 -18.87
CA GLU A 55 -11.90 23.08 -19.05
C GLU A 55 -11.42 24.49 -18.65
N ASP A 56 -10.16 24.63 -18.22
CA ASP A 56 -9.57 25.87 -17.69
C ASP A 56 -10.33 26.46 -16.46
N ASP A 57 -10.99 25.60 -15.66
CA ASP A 57 -11.73 26.00 -14.45
C ASP A 57 -10.80 26.09 -13.22
N ALA A 58 -10.07 27.21 -13.13
CA ALA A 58 -9.19 27.53 -12.02
C ALA A 58 -9.89 27.60 -10.64
N ILE A 59 -11.20 27.89 -10.61
CA ILE A 59 -11.97 28.01 -9.37
C ILE A 59 -12.22 26.62 -8.79
N LEU A 60 -12.68 25.67 -9.62
CA LEU A 60 -12.91 24.30 -9.17
C LEU A 60 -11.62 23.64 -8.71
N ILE A 61 -10.51 23.87 -9.43
CA ILE A 61 -9.17 23.40 -9.02
C ILE A 61 -8.81 23.94 -7.64
N SER A 62 -8.96 25.25 -7.43
CA SER A 62 -8.59 25.90 -6.17
C SER A 62 -9.41 25.41 -4.99
N ARG A 63 -10.72 25.16 -5.19
CA ARG A 63 -11.62 24.62 -4.16
C ARG A 63 -11.23 23.21 -3.71
N ASN A 64 -10.76 22.37 -4.64
CA ASN A 64 -10.44 20.96 -4.37
C ASN A 64 -8.95 20.72 -4.05
N LYS A 65 -8.08 21.73 -4.27
CA LYS A 65 -6.62 21.59 -4.04
C LYS A 65 -6.27 21.22 -2.60
N THR A 66 -6.99 21.74 -1.61
CA THR A 66 -6.70 21.41 -0.21
C THR A 66 -6.99 19.94 0.08
N ASP A 67 -8.05 19.39 -0.50
CA ASP A 67 -8.48 18.02 -0.23
C ASP A 67 -7.57 17.02 -0.93
N ILE A 68 -7.11 17.29 -2.15
CA ILE A 68 -6.12 16.43 -2.81
C ILE A 68 -4.78 16.39 -2.03
N ILE A 69 -4.34 17.52 -1.48
CA ILE A 69 -3.13 17.59 -0.64
C ILE A 69 -3.31 16.76 0.62
N LYS A 70 -4.45 16.90 1.30
CA LYS A 70 -4.77 16.13 2.52
C LYS A 70 -4.80 14.64 2.23
N SER A 71 -5.53 14.20 1.21
CA SER A 71 -5.66 12.78 0.90
C SER A 71 -4.35 12.14 0.49
N VAL A 72 -3.55 12.78 -0.37
CA VAL A 72 -2.20 12.29 -0.71
C VAL A 72 -1.31 12.20 0.53
N THR A 73 -1.36 13.21 1.41
CA THR A 73 -0.56 13.24 2.64
C THR A 73 -0.97 12.14 3.63
N ASN A 74 -2.27 11.97 3.84
CA ASN A 74 -2.84 10.99 4.75
C ASN A 74 -2.58 9.56 4.25
N LEU A 75 -2.87 9.27 2.98
CA LEU A 75 -2.61 7.96 2.37
C LEU A 75 -1.14 7.60 2.45
N SER A 76 -0.23 8.52 2.13
CA SER A 76 1.21 8.28 2.22
C SER A 76 1.64 7.96 3.66
N SER A 77 1.17 8.76 4.63
CA SER A 77 1.59 8.62 6.03
C SER A 77 0.99 7.38 6.69
N ASN A 78 -0.30 7.13 6.50
CA ASN A 78 -0.99 5.97 7.06
C ASN A 78 -0.54 4.66 6.39
N SER A 79 -0.28 4.65 5.07
CA SER A 79 0.31 3.48 4.42
C SER A 79 1.67 3.12 5.03
N ARG A 80 2.49 4.13 5.37
CA ARG A 80 3.76 3.88 6.08
C ARG A 80 3.54 3.29 7.47
N ILE A 81 2.53 3.76 8.21
CA ILE A 81 2.16 3.20 9.51
C ILE A 81 1.73 1.74 9.36
N PHE A 82 0.92 1.41 8.35
CA PHE A 82 0.51 0.03 8.07
C PHE A 82 1.70 -0.85 7.71
N CYS A 83 2.59 -0.36 6.86
CA CYS A 83 3.86 -0.99 6.52
C CYS A 83 4.66 -1.37 7.79
N ASN A 84 4.84 -0.43 8.72
CA ASN A 84 5.56 -0.67 9.97
C ASN A 84 4.84 -1.69 10.88
N LYS A 85 3.50 -1.66 10.94
CA LYS A 85 2.72 -2.64 11.72
C LYS A 85 2.89 -4.06 11.17
N MET A 86 2.84 -4.22 9.85
CA MET A 86 3.06 -5.51 9.19
C MET A 86 4.47 -6.02 9.44
N ASP A 87 5.48 -5.15 9.37
CA ASP A 87 6.88 -5.51 9.66
C ASP A 87 7.07 -6.05 11.08
N LEU A 88 6.43 -5.41 12.07
CA LEU A 88 6.49 -5.85 13.47
C LEU A 88 5.85 -7.22 13.68
N ASP A 89 4.81 -7.56 12.93
CA ASP A 89 4.18 -8.88 13.00
C ASP A 89 5.01 -9.95 12.28
N LEU A 90 5.64 -9.61 11.14
CA LEU A 90 6.48 -10.51 10.35
C LEU A 90 7.81 -10.85 11.04
N ASN A 91 8.46 -9.85 11.64
CA ASN A 91 9.78 -9.99 12.28
C ASN A 91 9.67 -10.28 13.79
N ARG A 92 8.48 -10.64 14.28
CA ARG A 92 8.20 -10.77 15.72
C ARG A 92 8.98 -11.90 16.39
N ASP A 93 9.30 -12.96 15.65
CA ASP A 93 10.02 -14.10 16.18
C ASP A 93 11.47 -13.75 16.57
N ASP A 94 12.09 -12.78 15.88
CA ASP A 94 13.43 -12.28 16.22
C ASP A 94 13.47 -11.45 17.51
N VAL A 95 12.36 -10.79 17.87
CA VAL A 95 12.23 -9.98 19.10
C VAL A 95 11.92 -10.85 20.33
N SER A 96 11.50 -12.10 20.11
CA SER A 96 11.01 -13.00 21.17
C SER A 96 12.09 -13.70 22.01
N LYS A 97 13.38 -13.36 21.83
CA LYS A 97 14.52 -13.94 22.57
C LYS A 97 14.47 -13.75 24.11
N ASN A 98 13.50 -12.99 24.63
CA ASN A 98 13.24 -12.78 26.07
C ASN A 98 11.90 -13.39 26.55
N ARG A 99 11.36 -14.42 25.89
CA ARG A 99 10.17 -15.13 26.38
C ARG A 99 10.49 -15.90 27.67
N LEU A 100 9.66 -15.73 28.69
CA LEU A 100 9.55 -16.70 29.78
C LEU A 100 9.11 -18.04 29.17
N SER A 101 9.79 -19.13 29.53
CA SER A 101 9.62 -20.50 28.99
C SER A 101 8.17 -20.98 28.87
N ASP A 102 7.26 -20.45 29.69
CA ASP A 102 5.88 -20.94 29.83
C ASP A 102 4.87 -20.27 28.89
N THR A 103 5.26 -19.27 28.10
CA THR A 103 4.32 -18.63 27.14
C THR A 103 4.32 -19.39 25.82
N PRO A 104 3.16 -19.93 25.37
CA PRO A 104 3.06 -20.60 24.07
C PRO A 104 3.51 -19.70 22.93
N SER A 105 4.18 -20.28 21.93
CA SER A 105 4.77 -19.52 20.82
C SER A 105 3.76 -18.66 20.05
N ASN A 106 2.49 -19.11 20.00
CA ASN A 106 1.38 -18.46 19.30
C ASN A 106 0.51 -17.54 20.18
N TYR A 107 0.80 -17.38 21.48
CA TYR A 107 -0.08 -16.66 22.43
C TYR A 107 -0.54 -15.29 21.92
N TYR A 108 0.39 -14.48 21.42
CA TYR A 108 0.08 -13.13 20.95
C TYR A 108 -0.72 -13.11 19.64
N VAL A 109 -0.50 -14.08 18.75
CA VAL A 109 -1.26 -14.22 17.50
C VAL A 109 -2.70 -14.60 17.84
N GLU A 110 -2.89 -15.60 18.71
CA GLU A 110 -4.21 -16.01 19.19
C GLU A 110 -4.93 -14.87 19.94
N LYS A 111 -4.20 -14.09 20.75
CA LYS A 111 -4.76 -12.92 21.43
C LYS A 111 -5.26 -11.87 20.45
N ARG A 112 -4.52 -11.58 19.37
CA ARG A 112 -4.95 -10.60 18.35
C ARG A 112 -6.08 -11.14 17.49
N ARG A 113 -6.08 -12.43 17.15
CA ARG A 113 -7.18 -13.09 16.43
C ARG A 113 -8.51 -13.00 17.20
N LYS A 114 -8.47 -13.01 18.53
CA LYS A 114 -9.65 -12.87 19.39
C LYS A 114 -10.11 -11.41 19.60
N ASP A 115 -9.35 -10.39 19.15
CA ASP A 115 -9.80 -8.98 19.25
C ASP A 115 -10.79 -8.69 18.11
N PRO A 116 -12.07 -8.38 18.40
CA PRO A 116 -13.09 -8.16 17.38
C PRO A 116 -12.82 -6.94 16.49
N ARG A 117 -11.92 -6.05 16.90
CA ARG A 117 -11.51 -4.86 16.14
C ARG A 117 -10.34 -5.14 15.22
N SER A 118 -9.66 -6.27 15.39
CA SER A 118 -8.53 -6.69 14.57
C SER A 118 -9.02 -7.48 13.37
N GLN A 119 -8.26 -7.41 12.29
CA GLN A 119 -8.42 -8.23 11.12
C GLN A 119 -7.09 -8.90 10.78
N GLU A 120 -7.11 -10.22 10.61
CA GLU A 120 -5.93 -11.01 10.26
C GLU A 120 -5.75 -11.02 8.74
N LEU A 121 -4.51 -10.83 8.31
CA LEU A 121 -4.08 -10.98 6.94
C LEU A 121 -3.00 -12.06 6.87
N LYS A 122 -3.06 -12.93 5.86
CA LYS A 122 -2.03 -13.94 5.59
C LYS A 122 -1.09 -13.44 4.50
N LEU A 123 0.04 -12.86 4.87
CA LEU A 123 1.02 -12.32 3.92
C LEU A 123 2.26 -13.19 3.85
N ASN A 124 2.75 -13.46 2.64
CA ASN A 124 4.11 -13.93 2.43
C ASN A 124 5.06 -12.73 2.24
N MET A 125 6.37 -12.99 2.26
CA MET A 125 7.38 -11.93 2.16
C MET A 125 7.31 -11.18 0.83
N ASN A 126 6.90 -11.82 -0.25
CA ASN A 126 6.68 -11.16 -1.55
C ASN A 126 5.53 -10.13 -1.49
N HIS A 127 4.41 -10.47 -0.84
CA HIS A 127 3.29 -9.54 -0.65
C HIS A 127 3.74 -8.33 0.18
N TYR A 128 4.45 -8.58 1.28
CA TYR A 128 4.98 -7.54 2.15
C TYR A 128 5.98 -6.63 1.42
N ASN A 129 6.97 -7.20 0.74
CA ASN A 129 7.98 -6.43 0.01
C ASN A 129 7.35 -5.54 -1.08
N LYS A 130 6.32 -6.05 -1.76
CA LYS A 130 5.56 -5.26 -2.75
C LYS A 130 4.79 -4.13 -2.07
N PHE A 131 4.11 -4.42 -0.95
CA PHE A 131 3.39 -3.41 -0.17
C PHE A 131 4.33 -2.31 0.32
N LYS A 132 5.50 -2.69 0.85
CA LYS A 132 6.56 -1.79 1.30
C LYS A 132 7.13 -0.94 0.16
N SER A 133 7.44 -1.55 -0.98
CA SER A 133 7.93 -0.82 -2.15
C SER A 133 6.92 0.24 -2.61
N ASN A 134 5.63 -0.09 -2.61
CA ASN A 134 4.59 0.89 -2.93
C ASN A 134 4.49 2.01 -1.87
N CYS A 135 4.59 1.69 -0.57
CA CYS A 135 4.66 2.70 0.51
C CYS A 135 5.82 3.68 0.26
N ASP A 136 7.01 3.17 -0.09
CA ASP A 136 8.23 3.95 -0.34
C ASP A 136 8.04 4.87 -1.57
N LEU A 137 7.48 4.34 -2.67
CA LEU A 137 7.17 5.13 -3.87
C LEU A 137 6.09 6.19 -3.64
N MET A 138 5.03 5.88 -2.88
CA MET A 138 4.01 6.85 -2.50
C MET A 138 4.61 8.01 -1.69
N ALA A 139 5.55 7.73 -0.78
CA ALA A 139 6.25 8.76 -0.03
C ALA A 139 7.13 9.65 -0.93
N ALA A 140 7.82 9.07 -1.91
CA ALA A 140 8.59 9.81 -2.90
C ALA A 140 7.69 10.73 -3.74
N ILE A 141 6.60 10.19 -4.32
CA ILE A 141 5.64 10.98 -5.11
C ILE A 141 5.05 12.14 -4.30
N LYS A 142 4.67 11.91 -3.03
CA LYS A 142 4.19 12.99 -2.15
C LYS A 142 5.23 14.11 -2.02
N ASN A 143 6.50 13.75 -1.85
CA ASN A 143 7.57 14.73 -1.71
C ASN A 143 7.79 15.51 -3.00
N ASP A 144 7.72 14.85 -4.16
CA ASP A 144 7.82 15.50 -5.47
C ASP A 144 6.66 16.48 -5.71
N LEU A 145 5.43 16.06 -5.37
CA LEU A 145 4.24 16.92 -5.41
C LEU A 145 4.35 18.11 -4.44
N LYS A 146 4.95 17.91 -3.26
CA LYS A 146 5.22 18.99 -2.31
C LYS A 146 6.27 19.96 -2.85
N ALA A 147 7.33 19.46 -3.48
CA ALA A 147 8.38 20.27 -4.09
C ALA A 147 7.86 21.10 -5.29
N SER A 148 6.84 20.60 -5.99
CA SER A 148 6.13 21.33 -7.03
C SER A 148 4.96 22.18 -6.50
N SER A 149 4.81 22.29 -5.17
CA SER A 149 3.73 23.03 -4.48
C SER A 149 2.31 22.60 -4.88
N PHE A 150 2.15 21.34 -5.32
CA PHE A 150 0.92 20.81 -5.88
C PHE A 150 0.34 21.78 -6.93
N ALA A 151 1.19 22.24 -7.85
CA ALA A 151 0.76 23.11 -8.93
C ALA A 151 -0.15 22.33 -9.89
N LEU A 152 -1.42 22.68 -9.90
CA LEU A 152 -2.48 22.01 -10.66
C LEU A 152 -3.29 23.01 -11.51
N GLN A 153 -2.82 24.25 -11.64
CA GLN A 153 -3.50 25.28 -12.42
C GLN A 153 -3.34 25.01 -13.92
N PRO A 154 -4.35 25.26 -14.78
CA PRO A 154 -4.34 24.78 -16.17
C PRO A 154 -3.11 25.21 -16.97
N ASN A 155 -2.67 26.46 -16.78
CA ASN A 155 -1.56 27.07 -17.51
C ASN A 155 -0.20 26.97 -16.81
N HIS A 156 -0.08 26.16 -15.76
CA HIS A 156 1.17 26.00 -15.03
C HIS A 156 2.01 24.84 -15.61
N GLU A 157 3.29 25.07 -15.86
CA GLU A 157 4.21 24.12 -16.54
C GLU A 157 4.24 22.72 -15.90
N LYS A 158 4.07 22.66 -14.58
CA LYS A 158 4.11 21.42 -13.79
C LYS A 158 2.78 20.67 -13.70
N THR A 159 1.69 21.21 -14.22
CA THR A 159 0.34 20.66 -13.98
C THR A 159 0.17 19.27 -14.56
N THR A 160 0.56 19.05 -15.82
CA THR A 160 0.48 17.72 -16.44
C THR A 160 1.28 16.69 -15.67
N GLY A 161 2.55 17.00 -15.35
CA GLY A 161 3.41 16.09 -14.57
C GLY A 161 2.86 15.82 -13.17
N ASN A 162 2.30 16.82 -12.49
CA ASN A 162 1.68 16.63 -11.18
C ASN A 162 0.40 15.77 -11.24
N LEU A 163 -0.42 15.90 -12.30
CA LEU A 163 -1.58 15.04 -12.50
C LEU A 163 -1.15 13.57 -12.75
N GLU A 164 -0.11 13.35 -13.55
CA GLU A 164 0.46 12.01 -13.79
C GLU A 164 1.01 11.38 -12.50
N LEU A 165 1.70 12.18 -11.67
CA LEU A 165 2.17 11.75 -10.35
C LEU A 165 1.02 11.35 -9.43
N ILE A 166 -0.05 12.15 -9.37
CA ILE A 166 -1.23 11.82 -8.55
C ILE A 166 -1.92 10.55 -9.07
N SER A 167 -2.08 10.41 -10.39
CA SER A 167 -2.62 9.19 -11.00
C SER A 167 -1.80 7.95 -10.61
N SER A 168 -0.47 8.06 -10.71
CA SER A 168 0.46 6.99 -10.29
C SER A 168 0.35 6.67 -8.80
N PHE A 169 0.20 7.70 -7.96
CA PHE A 169 -0.02 7.55 -6.52
C PHE A 169 -1.29 6.75 -6.23
N ILE A 170 -2.40 7.04 -6.93
CA ILE A 170 -3.67 6.32 -6.76
C ILE A 170 -3.53 4.85 -7.18
N VAL A 171 -2.80 4.57 -8.26
CA VAL A 171 -2.52 3.19 -8.69
C VAL A 171 -1.74 2.42 -7.62
N LEU A 172 -0.72 3.04 -7.01
CA LEU A 172 0.04 2.42 -5.91
C LEU A 172 -0.85 2.15 -4.69
N ALA A 173 -1.70 3.12 -4.32
CA ALA A 173 -2.64 2.97 -3.20
C ALA A 173 -3.64 1.83 -3.45
N LYS A 174 -4.22 1.76 -4.65
CA LYS A 174 -5.10 0.65 -5.09
C LYS A 174 -4.39 -0.70 -5.05
N ASN A 175 -3.12 -0.76 -5.49
CA ASN A 175 -2.33 -1.97 -5.42
C ASN A 175 -2.08 -2.43 -3.98
N ASN A 176 -1.83 -1.50 -3.05
CA ASN A 176 -1.70 -1.79 -1.64
C ASN A 176 -3.02 -2.28 -1.01
N ASN A 177 -4.14 -1.62 -1.33
CA ASN A 177 -5.45 -2.08 -0.88
C ASN A 177 -5.74 -3.48 -1.42
N LYS A 178 -5.43 -3.78 -2.69
CA LYS A 178 -5.59 -5.12 -3.26
C LYS A 178 -4.75 -6.18 -2.54
N ILE A 179 -3.53 -5.86 -2.12
CA ILE A 179 -2.72 -6.77 -1.29
C ILE A 179 -3.42 -7.03 0.04
N ILE A 180 -3.99 -6.01 0.66
CA ILE A 180 -4.76 -6.18 1.91
C ILE A 180 -5.97 -7.08 1.66
N GLN A 181 -6.88 -6.68 0.76
CA GLN A 181 -8.16 -7.34 0.53
C GLN A 181 -8.00 -8.82 0.11
N ASN A 182 -7.04 -9.12 -0.77
CA ASN A 182 -6.83 -10.49 -1.25
C ASN A 182 -6.26 -11.44 -0.18
N ASN A 183 -5.72 -10.91 0.91
CA ASN A 183 -5.07 -11.69 1.95
C ASN A 183 -5.82 -11.62 3.29
N LEU A 184 -6.97 -10.95 3.36
CA LEU A 184 -7.84 -11.01 4.53
C LEU A 184 -8.32 -12.45 4.72
N THR A 185 -8.21 -12.96 5.95
CA THR A 185 -8.89 -14.21 6.30
C THR A 185 -10.36 -13.92 6.54
N SER A 186 -11.24 -14.63 5.83
CA SER A 186 -12.68 -14.63 6.13
C SER A 186 -12.90 -15.11 7.57
N GLU A 187 -13.80 -14.45 8.29
CA GLU A 187 -14.26 -14.88 9.63
C GLU A 187 -14.85 -16.29 9.61
#